data_AF-A0A2S6NJZ4-F1
#
_entry.id   AF-A0A2S6NJZ4-F1
#
_cell.length_a   1.000
_cell.length_b   1.000
_cell.length_c   1.000
_cell.angle_alpha   90.00
_cell.angle_beta   90.00
_cell.angle_gamma   90.00
#
_symmetry.space_group_name_H-M   'P 1'
#
loop_
_entity.id
_entity.type
_entity.pdbx_description
1 polymer ?
#
loop_
_entity_poly.entity_id
_entity_poly.type
_entity_poly.pdbx_seq_one_letter_code
_entity_poly.pdbx_strand_id
1 'polypeptide(L)'
;MSLLDRLAAAGPGRFVAVVLCCVAGQAAAQQPTQAQRDAIKESCRSDYQAYCASVPSGGEASLQCLQQHLTGLSPSCQSAVSAVSTQHAPTAMQAPPPAMSRRQQATMMRRACGRDFAKYCSEVKPGEGRALACLEGNQSRLSPACKSALAELHGAR
;
A
#
# COMPACT_ATOMS: atom_id res chain seq x y z
N MET A 1 -33.06 44.93 8.98
CA MET A 1 -33.80 44.55 10.20
C MET A 1 -33.22 43.23 10.69
N SER A 2 -32.65 43.01 11.86
CA SER A 2 -32.09 43.85 12.93
C SER A 2 -31.02 43.00 13.62
N LEU A 3 -29.82 43.55 13.81
CA LEU A 3 -28.62 42.92 14.38
C LEU A 3 -28.62 42.93 15.92
N LEU A 4 -29.79 42.92 16.58
CA LEU A 4 -29.92 43.28 18.00
C LEU A 4 -30.69 42.28 18.88
N ASP A 5 -31.17 41.14 18.37
CA ASP A 5 -32.08 40.27 19.14
C ASP A 5 -31.47 38.95 19.68
N ARG A 6 -30.14 38.81 19.74
CA ARG A 6 -29.52 37.60 20.35
C ARG A 6 -28.63 37.86 21.55
N LEU A 7 -28.87 38.97 22.23
CA LEU A 7 -28.29 39.32 23.53
C LEU A 7 -29.38 39.54 24.57
N ALA A 8 -30.06 38.47 25.00
CA ALA A 8 -30.78 38.43 26.28
C ALA A 8 -31.19 36.99 26.65
N ALA A 9 -30.36 36.30 27.44
CA ALA A 9 -30.75 35.46 28.58
C ALA A 9 -29.61 34.49 28.93
N ALA A 10 -28.73 34.95 29.82
CA ALA A 10 -27.73 34.15 30.48
C ALA A 10 -28.38 33.28 31.58
N GLY A 11 -28.19 31.96 31.51
CA GLY A 11 -28.29 31.01 32.62
C GLY A 11 -26.89 30.55 33.06
N PRO A 12 -26.70 30.04 34.29
CA PRO A 12 -25.38 29.94 34.93
C PRO A 12 -24.58 28.76 34.37
N GLY A 13 -23.63 29.06 33.49
CA GLY A 13 -22.64 28.14 32.95
C GLY A 13 -21.50 28.90 32.26
N ARG A 14 -20.84 29.82 32.98
CA ARG A 14 -19.64 30.56 32.54
C ARG A 14 -18.44 29.69 32.97
N PHE A 15 -17.46 29.27 32.17
CA PHE A 15 -16.75 29.90 31.07
C PHE A 15 -16.25 28.78 30.13
N VAL A 16 -16.86 28.59 28.96
CA VAL A 16 -16.04 28.20 27.80
C VAL A 16 -15.36 29.50 27.39
N ALA A 17 -14.11 29.67 27.80
CA ALA A 17 -13.25 30.66 27.18
C ALA A 17 -13.26 30.32 25.68
N VAL A 18 -14.07 31.05 24.93
CA VAL A 18 -13.93 31.18 23.48
C VAL A 18 -12.60 31.90 23.31
N VAL A 19 -11.53 31.09 23.27
CA VAL A 19 -10.22 31.50 22.81
C VAL A 19 -10.41 31.81 21.33
N LEU A 20 -10.75 33.07 21.07
CA LEU A 20 -10.62 33.71 19.78
C LEU A 20 -9.13 33.81 19.48
N CYS A 21 -8.54 32.70 19.05
CA CYS A 21 -7.22 32.67 18.42
C CYS A 21 -7.46 32.47 16.92
N CYS A 22 -7.18 33.52 16.16
CA CYS A 22 -7.25 33.54 14.71
C CYS A 22 -6.14 32.65 14.13
N VAL A 23 -6.35 31.33 14.09
CA VAL A 23 -5.54 30.41 13.29
C VAL A 23 -6.43 29.75 12.24
N ALA A 24 -6.33 30.26 11.02
CA ALA A 24 -6.82 29.57 9.83
C ALA A 24 -5.96 28.31 9.62
N GLY A 25 -6.42 27.19 10.16
CA GLY A 25 -5.68 25.93 10.11
C GLY A 25 -6.62 24.75 10.35
N GLN A 26 -7.45 24.44 9.36
CA GLN A 26 -8.17 23.17 9.34
C GLN A 26 -7.16 22.07 8.97
N ALA A 27 -6.46 21.53 9.96
CA ALA A 27 -5.76 20.27 9.81
C ALA A 27 -6.82 19.18 9.62
N ALA A 28 -7.12 18.83 8.37
CA ALA A 28 -7.97 17.70 8.04
C ALA A 28 -7.36 16.44 8.67
N ALA A 29 -8.06 15.84 9.63
CA ALA A 29 -7.78 14.49 10.08
C ALA A 29 -7.78 13.58 8.84
N GLN A 30 -6.65 12.95 8.55
CA GLN A 30 -6.37 12.37 7.25
C GLN A 30 -7.04 11.00 7.10
N GLN A 31 -8.35 10.99 6.84
CA GLN A 31 -8.99 9.82 6.25
C GLN A 31 -8.36 9.52 4.88
N PRO A 32 -8.27 8.23 4.47
CA PRO A 32 -7.85 7.86 3.13
C PRO A 32 -8.58 8.69 2.08
N THR A 33 -7.93 9.04 0.97
CA THR A 33 -8.62 9.69 -0.15
C THR A 33 -9.63 8.74 -0.80
N GLN A 34 -10.63 9.27 -1.51
CA GLN A 34 -11.59 8.42 -2.24
C GLN A 34 -10.89 7.49 -3.24
N ALA A 35 -9.89 8.01 -3.97
CA ALA A 35 -9.10 7.21 -4.89
C ALA A 35 -8.38 6.03 -4.21
N GLN A 36 -7.83 6.22 -3.01
CA GLN A 36 -7.22 5.14 -2.23
C GLN A 36 -8.26 4.09 -1.80
N ARG A 37 -9.47 4.51 -1.39
CA ARG A 37 -10.56 3.59 -1.05
C ARG A 37 -11.03 2.78 -2.25
N ASP A 38 -11.13 3.39 -3.42
CA ASP A 38 -11.56 2.71 -4.65
C ASP A 38 -10.54 1.69 -5.13
N ALA A 39 -9.24 2.04 -5.09
CA ALA A 39 -8.15 1.12 -5.42
C ALA A 39 -8.13 -0.12 -4.50
N ILE A 40 -8.42 0.05 -3.21
CA ILE A 40 -8.57 -1.07 -2.27
C ILE A 40 -9.79 -1.92 -2.62
N LYS A 41 -10.95 -1.31 -2.88
CA LYS A 41 -12.18 -2.06 -3.25
C LYS A 41 -11.95 -2.95 -4.46
N GLU A 42 -11.22 -2.46 -5.47
CA GLU A 42 -10.92 -3.23 -6.67
C GLU A 42 -9.98 -4.41 -6.36
N SER A 43 -8.94 -4.18 -5.57
CA SER A 43 -7.94 -5.19 -5.20
C SER A 43 -8.47 -6.25 -4.22
N CYS A 44 -9.52 -5.93 -3.46
CA CYS A 44 -10.01 -6.72 -2.33
C CYS A 44 -11.42 -7.28 -2.53
N ARG A 45 -12.04 -7.16 -3.71
CA ARG A 45 -13.45 -7.53 -3.93
C ARG A 45 -13.79 -8.95 -3.47
N SER A 46 -13.00 -9.93 -3.88
CA SER A 46 -13.22 -11.35 -3.55
C SER A 46 -12.90 -11.64 -2.08
N ASP A 47 -11.82 -11.06 -1.55
CA ASP A 47 -11.44 -11.22 -0.14
C ASP A 47 -12.48 -10.60 0.79
N TYR A 48 -13.05 -9.45 0.41
CA TYR A 48 -14.10 -8.78 1.17
C TYR A 48 -15.35 -9.64 1.28
N GLN A 49 -15.76 -10.31 0.19
CA GLN A 49 -16.89 -11.24 0.24
C GLN A 49 -16.61 -12.46 1.12
N ALA A 50 -15.36 -12.94 1.15
CA ALA A 50 -14.98 -14.10 1.94
C ALA A 50 -14.88 -13.80 3.45
N TYR A 51 -14.38 -12.62 3.84
CA TYR A 51 -14.03 -12.32 5.22
C TYR A 51 -14.87 -11.18 5.86
N CYS A 52 -15.45 -10.29 5.06
CA CYS A 52 -16.04 -9.02 5.52
C CYS A 52 -17.45 -8.74 4.98
N ALA A 53 -18.19 -9.75 4.49
CA ALA A 53 -19.46 -9.56 3.79
C ALA A 53 -20.55 -8.81 4.60
N SER A 54 -20.51 -8.88 5.94
CA SER A 54 -21.46 -8.20 6.82
C SER A 54 -21.10 -6.74 7.13
N VAL A 55 -19.95 -6.26 6.65
CA VAL A 55 -19.49 -4.89 6.87
C VAL A 55 -19.93 -4.01 5.68
N PRO A 56 -20.28 -2.74 5.89
CA PRO A 56 -20.52 -1.79 4.80
C PRO A 56 -19.24 -1.49 4.02
N SER A 57 -19.28 -1.61 2.69
CA SER A 57 -18.12 -1.38 1.83
C SER A 57 -17.76 0.10 1.70
N GLY A 58 -16.46 0.41 1.65
CA GLY A 58 -15.98 1.75 1.29
C GLY A 58 -15.87 2.77 2.42
N GLY A 59 -15.83 2.32 3.68
CA GLY A 59 -15.59 3.17 4.86
C GLY A 59 -14.51 2.61 5.78
N GLU A 60 -14.30 3.25 6.93
CA GLU A 60 -13.34 2.81 7.95
C GLU A 60 -13.63 1.39 8.46
N ALA A 61 -14.90 1.03 8.64
CA ALA A 61 -15.31 -0.29 9.09
C ALA A 61 -14.81 -1.39 8.12
N SER A 62 -14.92 -1.15 6.80
CA SER A 62 -14.40 -2.08 5.79
C SER A 62 -12.88 -2.22 5.84
N LEU A 63 -12.15 -1.12 6.06
CA LEU A 63 -10.69 -1.15 6.19
C LEU A 63 -10.25 -1.89 7.45
N GLN A 64 -10.96 -1.69 8.56
CA GLN A 64 -10.65 -2.34 9.81
C GLN A 64 -10.92 -3.85 9.78
N CYS A 65 -12.01 -4.27 9.13
CA CYS A 65 -12.24 -5.70 8.89
C CYS A 65 -11.11 -6.32 8.06
N LEU A 66 -10.74 -5.69 6.94
CA LEU A 66 -9.64 -6.16 6.12
C LEU A 66 -8.30 -6.21 6.90
N GLN A 67 -8.03 -5.22 7.75
CA GLN A 67 -6.84 -5.21 8.60
C GLN A 67 -6.80 -6.38 9.58
N GLN A 68 -7.93 -6.76 10.18
CA GLN A 68 -8.02 -7.90 11.11
C GLN A 68 -7.82 -9.24 10.42
N HIS A 69 -8.17 -9.32 9.12
CA HIS A 69 -8.08 -10.56 8.34
C HIS A 69 -6.87 -10.60 7.40
N LEU A 70 -5.89 -9.69 7.53
CA LEU A 70 -4.76 -9.52 6.60
C LEU A 70 -4.09 -10.82 6.19
N THR A 71 -3.79 -11.72 7.14
CA THR A 71 -3.10 -12.99 6.85
C THR A 71 -3.91 -13.97 6.02
N GLY A 72 -5.24 -13.82 5.99
CA GLY A 72 -6.15 -14.64 5.18
C GLY A 72 -6.48 -14.05 3.80
N LEU A 73 -6.17 -12.77 3.55
CA LEU A 73 -6.48 -12.12 2.28
C LEU A 73 -5.50 -12.54 1.18
N SER A 74 -5.87 -12.32 -0.08
CA SER A 74 -4.98 -12.45 -1.22
C SER A 74 -3.76 -11.52 -1.13
N PRO A 75 -2.60 -11.89 -1.73
CA PRO A 75 -1.39 -11.06 -1.70
C PRO A 75 -1.56 -9.64 -2.28
N SER A 76 -2.44 -9.49 -3.27
CA SER A 76 -2.81 -8.20 -3.84
C SER A 76 -3.59 -7.35 -2.85
N CYS A 77 -4.59 -7.93 -2.18
CA CYS A 77 -5.39 -7.21 -1.19
C CYS A 77 -4.56 -6.84 0.06
N GLN A 78 -3.70 -7.75 0.53
CA GLN A 78 -2.76 -7.48 1.64
C GLN A 78 -1.89 -6.25 1.35
N SER A 79 -1.33 -6.18 0.14
CA SER A 79 -0.46 -5.07 -0.28
C SER A 79 -1.23 -3.75 -0.32
N ALA A 80 -2.46 -3.75 -0.86
CA ALA A 80 -3.31 -2.56 -0.95
C ALA A 80 -3.72 -2.03 0.44
N VAL A 81 -4.13 -2.92 1.36
CA VAL A 81 -4.55 -2.56 2.72
C VAL A 81 -3.36 -2.06 3.56
N SER A 82 -2.19 -2.69 3.41
CA SER A 82 -0.96 -2.30 4.12
C SER A 82 -0.45 -0.93 3.69
N ALA A 83 -0.51 -0.64 2.38
CA ALA A 83 -0.10 0.65 1.85
C ALA A 83 -0.91 1.80 2.48
N VAL A 84 -2.23 1.69 2.53
CA VAL A 84 -3.11 2.74 3.07
C VAL A 84 -3.05 2.85 4.60
N SER A 85 -2.81 1.74 5.31
CA SER A 85 -2.61 1.76 6.77
C SER A 85 -1.39 2.59 7.18
N THR A 86 -0.37 2.65 6.34
CA THR A 86 0.83 3.49 6.55
C THR A 86 0.71 4.94 6.05
N GLN A 87 -0.39 5.30 5.38
CA GLN A 87 -0.57 6.64 4.76
C GLN A 87 -1.37 7.63 5.61
N HIS A 88 -1.49 7.43 6.93
CA HIS A 88 -1.95 8.48 7.87
C HIS A 88 -0.87 9.59 8.10
N ALA A 89 -0.07 9.89 7.08
CA ALA A 89 0.90 10.99 7.06
C ALA A 89 0.71 11.80 5.77
N PRO A 90 0.89 13.14 5.78
CA PRO A 90 0.49 13.97 4.67
C PRO A 90 1.27 13.67 3.40
N THR A 91 0.50 13.64 2.32
CA THR A 91 0.84 13.61 0.90
C THR A 91 2.21 14.15 0.52
N ALA A 92 2.97 13.32 -0.19
CA ALA A 92 3.78 13.76 -1.32
C ALA A 92 3.41 12.90 -2.53
N MET A 93 2.75 13.55 -3.50
CA MET A 93 2.63 13.26 -4.95
C MET A 93 2.40 11.81 -5.40
N GLN A 94 1.33 11.57 -6.17
CA GLN A 94 1.03 10.27 -6.79
C GLN A 94 2.27 9.66 -7.48
N ALA A 95 2.76 8.56 -6.92
CA ALA A 95 3.67 7.66 -7.61
C ALA A 95 2.87 6.81 -8.62
N PRO A 96 3.48 6.37 -9.74
CA PRO A 96 2.89 5.36 -10.64
C PRO A 96 2.43 4.12 -9.84
N PRO A 97 1.54 3.25 -10.39
CA PRO A 97 1.11 2.01 -9.72
C PRO A 97 2.35 1.32 -9.15
N PRO A 98 2.30 0.76 -7.93
CA PRO A 98 3.51 0.31 -7.26
C PRO A 98 4.21 -0.70 -8.14
N ALA A 99 5.27 -0.25 -8.83
CA ALA A 99 6.22 -1.14 -9.45
C ALA A 99 6.60 -2.13 -8.34
N MET A 100 6.50 -3.44 -8.63
CA MET A 100 6.81 -4.48 -7.65
C MET A 100 8.01 -4.03 -6.82
N SER A 101 7.88 -4.04 -5.50
CA SER A 101 8.96 -3.55 -4.66
C SER A 101 10.24 -4.29 -5.03
N ARG A 102 11.39 -3.61 -4.94
CA ARG A 102 12.69 -4.26 -5.23
C ARG A 102 12.86 -5.57 -4.47
N ARG A 103 12.26 -5.68 -3.28
CA ARG A 103 12.23 -6.89 -2.45
C ARG A 103 11.37 -8.02 -3.04
N GLN A 104 10.20 -7.68 -3.58
CA GLN A 104 9.33 -8.62 -4.31
C GLN A 104 10.02 -9.10 -5.59
N GLN A 105 10.60 -8.20 -6.38
CA GLN A 105 11.35 -8.58 -7.59
C GLN A 105 12.51 -9.52 -7.25
N ALA A 106 13.30 -9.21 -6.22
CA ALA A 106 14.38 -10.09 -5.76
C ALA A 106 13.87 -11.46 -5.30
N THR A 107 12.68 -11.52 -4.69
CA THR A 107 12.06 -12.78 -4.25
C THR A 107 11.58 -13.61 -5.43
N MET A 108 10.92 -12.99 -6.41
CA MET A 108 10.50 -13.65 -7.65
C MET A 108 11.71 -14.20 -8.41
N MET A 109 12.75 -13.39 -8.58
CA MET A 109 14.00 -13.81 -9.24
C MET A 109 14.66 -14.99 -8.54
N ARG A 110 14.79 -14.97 -7.20
CA ARG A 110 15.32 -16.11 -6.44
C ARG A 110 14.48 -17.38 -6.62
N ARG A 111 13.16 -17.26 -6.66
CA ARG A 111 12.26 -18.41 -6.86
C ARG A 111 12.41 -19.01 -8.26
N ALA A 112 12.44 -18.16 -9.29
CA ALA A 112 12.55 -18.59 -10.68
C ALA A 112 13.93 -19.20 -11.00
N CYS A 113 15.01 -18.58 -10.50
CA CYS A 113 16.37 -18.92 -10.87
C CYS A 113 17.16 -19.69 -9.82
N GLY A 114 16.62 -19.94 -8.62
CA GLY A 114 17.39 -20.50 -7.50
C GLY A 114 18.08 -21.83 -7.81
N ARG A 115 17.41 -22.73 -8.55
CA ARG A 115 18.00 -24.01 -8.97
C ARG A 115 19.10 -23.83 -10.02
N ASP A 116 18.87 -22.97 -11.01
CA ASP A 116 19.86 -22.67 -12.03
C ASP A 116 21.09 -21.98 -11.43
N PHE A 117 20.87 -21.05 -10.50
CA PHE A 117 21.92 -20.37 -9.75
C PHE A 117 22.76 -21.37 -8.96
N ALA A 118 22.13 -22.28 -8.21
CA ALA A 118 22.85 -23.31 -7.46
C ALA A 118 23.66 -24.25 -8.37
N LYS A 119 23.18 -24.49 -9.60
CA LYS A 119 23.83 -25.40 -10.55
C LYS A 119 24.98 -24.75 -11.34
N TYR A 120 24.85 -23.48 -11.70
CA TYR A 120 25.76 -22.82 -12.64
C TYR A 120 26.54 -21.64 -12.02
N CYS A 121 26.12 -21.14 -10.85
CA CYS A 121 26.63 -19.91 -10.23
C CYS A 121 26.90 -20.08 -8.73
N SER A 122 27.09 -21.30 -8.21
CA SER A 122 27.21 -21.58 -6.77
C SER A 122 28.38 -20.85 -6.09
N GLU A 123 29.44 -20.53 -6.84
CA GLU A 123 30.61 -19.80 -6.33
C GLU A 123 30.40 -18.27 -6.31
N VAL A 124 29.33 -17.78 -6.93
CA VAL A 124 29.04 -16.35 -7.01
C VAL A 124 28.38 -15.90 -5.71
N LYS A 125 28.96 -14.90 -5.05
CA LYS A 125 28.32 -14.28 -3.89
C LYS A 125 27.13 -13.41 -4.34
N PRO A 126 25.91 -13.64 -3.83
CA PRO A 126 24.75 -12.80 -4.18
C PRO A 126 24.93 -11.36 -3.71
N GLY A 127 24.38 -10.41 -4.48
CA GLY A 127 24.48 -8.97 -4.23
C GLY A 127 25.08 -8.21 -5.40
N GLU A 128 24.89 -6.89 -5.42
CA GLU A 128 25.54 -5.96 -6.38
C GLU A 128 25.36 -6.35 -7.86
N GLY A 129 24.30 -7.10 -8.19
CA GLY A 129 24.06 -7.59 -9.56
C GLY A 129 24.92 -8.79 -10.00
N ARG A 130 25.88 -9.27 -9.20
CA ARG A 130 26.78 -10.38 -9.58
C ARG A 130 26.03 -11.67 -9.91
N ALA A 131 24.99 -11.98 -9.13
CA ALA A 131 24.17 -13.15 -9.38
C ALA A 131 23.41 -13.08 -10.72
N LEU A 132 22.92 -11.88 -11.09
CA LEU A 132 22.27 -11.67 -12.38
C LEU A 132 23.29 -11.79 -13.52
N ALA A 133 24.46 -11.17 -13.41
CA ALA A 133 25.51 -11.26 -14.42
C ALA A 133 25.95 -12.71 -14.70
N CYS A 134 26.07 -13.54 -13.66
CA CYS A 134 26.39 -14.96 -13.84
C CYS A 134 25.28 -15.73 -14.54
N LEU A 135 24.02 -15.50 -14.17
CA LEU A 135 22.86 -16.11 -14.84
C LEU A 135 22.80 -15.64 -16.31
N GLU A 136 23.02 -14.36 -16.58
CA GLU A 136 23.06 -13.79 -17.93
C GLU A 136 24.13 -14.45 -18.81
N GLY A 137 25.33 -14.69 -18.28
CA GLY A 137 26.39 -15.41 -18.98
C GLY A 137 26.09 -16.90 -19.23
N ASN A 138 25.14 -17.48 -18.50
CA ASN A 138 24.73 -18.88 -18.65
C ASN A 138 23.35 -19.03 -19.31
N GLN A 139 22.78 -17.98 -19.91
CA GLN A 139 21.40 -17.93 -20.39
C GLN A 139 20.95 -19.18 -21.14
N SER A 140 21.74 -19.68 -22.09
CA SER A 140 21.40 -20.86 -22.89
C SER A 140 21.13 -22.11 -22.05
N ARG A 141 21.81 -22.25 -20.90
CA ARG A 141 21.77 -23.41 -19.99
C ARG A 141 20.71 -23.32 -18.90
N LEU A 142 20.10 -22.14 -18.74
CA LEU A 142 19.07 -21.90 -17.72
C LEU A 142 17.74 -22.57 -18.07
N SER A 143 16.98 -22.89 -17.02
CA SER A 143 15.59 -23.33 -17.16
C SER A 143 14.71 -22.28 -17.85
N PRO A 144 13.62 -22.69 -18.53
CA PRO A 144 12.67 -21.76 -19.14
C PRO A 144 12.12 -20.72 -18.15
N ALA A 145 11.80 -21.14 -16.92
CA ALA A 145 11.30 -20.25 -15.88
C ALA A 145 12.30 -19.14 -15.53
N CYS A 146 13.59 -19.48 -15.42
CA CYS A 146 14.62 -18.48 -15.14
C CYS A 146 14.87 -17.54 -16.33
N LYS A 147 14.82 -18.06 -17.56
CA LYS A 147 14.90 -17.24 -18.80
C LYS A 147 13.77 -16.21 -18.87
N SER A 148 12.53 -16.63 -18.62
CA SER A 148 11.38 -15.72 -18.58
C SER A 148 11.54 -14.64 -17.52
N ALA A 149 11.97 -14.99 -16.31
CA ALA A 149 12.18 -14.03 -15.23
C ALA A 149 13.30 -13.02 -15.54
N LEU A 150 14.37 -13.43 -16.23
CA LEU A 150 15.42 -12.52 -16.69
C LEU A 150 14.91 -11.56 -17.76
N ALA A 151 14.10 -12.04 -18.70
CA ALA A 151 13.50 -11.20 -19.75
C ALA A 151 12.56 -10.13 -19.17
N GLU A 152 11.71 -10.50 -18.20
CA GLU A 152 10.83 -9.54 -17.50
C GLU A 152 11.61 -8.45 -16.76
N LEU A 153 12.75 -8.81 -16.16
CA LEU A 153 13.64 -7.85 -15.49
C LEU A 153 14.32 -6.87 -16.45
N HIS A 154 14.63 -7.29 -17.68
CA HIS A 154 15.19 -6.41 -18.71
C HIS A 154 14.15 -5.49 -19.32
N GLY A 155 12.90 -5.94 -19.46
CA GLY A 155 11.80 -5.08 -19.94
C GLY A 155 11.28 -4.08 -18.89
N ALA A 156 11.66 -4.26 -17.62
CA ALA A 156 11.28 -3.37 -16.51
C ALA A 156 12.32 -2.27 -16.20
N ARG A 157 13.44 -2.21 -16.95
CA ARG A 157 14.45 -1.15 -16.87
C ARG A 157 14.19 -0.09 -17.93
#